data_AF-A0A2C1K497-F1
#
_entry.id   AF-A0A2C1K497-F1
#
_cell.length_a   1.000
_cell.length_b   1.000
_cell.length_c   1.000
_cell.angle_alpha   90.00
_cell.angle_beta   90.00
_cell.angle_gamma   90.00
#
_symmetry.space_group_name_H-M   'P 1'
#
loop_
_entity.id
_entity.type
_entity.pdbx_description
1 polymer ?
#
loop_
_entity_poly.entity_id
_entity_poly.type
_entity_poly.pdbx_seq_one_letter_code
_entity_poly.pdbx_strand_id
1 'polypeptide(L)' 'MSDYKKTCIEDILKKLPPGYPMGGLFLNGLLVPVTNISNVCDCCAYFVGEDGQVVVVDTNKVDGLSFGEVEAEEEEEE' A
#
# COMPACT_ATOMS: atom_id res chain seq x y z
N MET A 1 -21.33 4.08 10.18
CA MET A 1 -19.96 3.69 9.79
C MET A 1 -20.11 2.76 8.62
N SER A 2 -19.64 3.17 7.44
CA SER A 2 -19.92 2.46 6.19
C SER A 2 -19.01 1.23 6.11
N ASP A 3 -19.63 0.04 6.07
CA ASP A 3 -18.98 -1.24 5.76
C ASP A 3 -18.48 -1.23 4.31
N TYR A 4 -17.49 -0.40 4.00
CA TYR A 4 -16.73 -0.52 2.75
C TYR A 4 -16.09 -1.90 2.76
N LYS A 5 -16.67 -2.79 1.96
CA LYS A 5 -16.27 -4.19 1.77
C LYS A 5 -14.75 -4.32 1.78
N LYS A 6 -14.20 -4.84 2.89
CA LYS A 6 -12.79 -5.24 3.05
C LYS A 6 -12.28 -6.18 1.95
N THR A 7 -13.18 -6.77 1.16
CA THR A 7 -12.85 -7.67 0.05
C THR A 7 -12.27 -6.97 -1.18
N CYS A 8 -12.40 -5.64 -1.34
CA CYS A 8 -11.96 -4.99 -2.58
C CYS A 8 -10.44 -4.78 -2.68
N ILE A 9 -9.74 -4.53 -1.57
CA ILE A 9 -8.30 -4.22 -1.60
C ILE A 9 -7.47 -5.48 -1.87
N GLU A 10 -7.80 -6.59 -1.24
CA GLU A 10 -7.15 -7.88 -1.51
C GLU A 10 -7.29 -8.28 -2.99
N ASP A 11 -8.48 -8.10 -3.56
CA ASP A 11 -8.74 -8.36 -4.98
C ASP A 11 -7.92 -7.45 -5.91
N ILE A 12 -7.67 -6.20 -5.52
CA ILE A 12 -6.80 -5.28 -6.25
C ILE A 12 -5.36 -5.79 -6.18
N LEU A 13 -4.84 -6.03 -4.98
CA LEU A 13 -3.45 -6.45 -4.75
C LEU A 13 -3.13 -7.75 -5.49
N LYS A 14 -4.06 -8.72 -5.52
CA LYS A 14 -3.89 -9.99 -6.27
C LYS A 14 -3.87 -9.83 -7.79
N LYS A 15 -4.40 -8.74 -8.33
CA LYS A 15 -4.42 -8.45 -9.78
C LYS A 15 -3.21 -7.66 -10.24
N LEU A 16 -2.47 -7.04 -9.32
CA LEU A 16 -1.26 -6.32 -9.65
C LEU A 16 -0.13 -7.30 -10.00
N PRO A 17 0.63 -7.05 -11.08
CA PRO A 17 1.80 -7.86 -11.37
C PRO A 17 2.89 -7.63 -10.29
N PRO A 18 3.73 -8.64 -9.99
CA PRO A 18 4.93 -8.43 -9.20
C PRO A 18 5.79 -7.30 -9.76
N GLY A 19 6.28 -6.43 -8.89
CA GLY A 19 7.05 -5.23 -9.24
C GLY A 19 6.20 -4.03 -9.67
N TYR A 20 4.87 -4.09 -9.58
CA TYR A 20 4.03 -2.93 -9.94
C TYR A 20 4.35 -1.72 -9.04
N PRO A 21 4.63 -0.54 -9.62
CA PRO A 21 5.01 0.64 -8.86
C PRO A 21 3.84 1.13 -8.01
N MET A 22 4.16 1.50 -6.77
CA MET A 22 3.21 2.02 -5.80
C MET A 22 3.77 3.30 -5.19
N GLY A 23 2.87 4.13 -4.68
CA GLY A 23 3.26 5.29 -3.89
C GLY A 23 3.27 4.99 -2.38
N GLY A 24 2.35 4.15 -1.92
CA GLY A 24 2.22 3.88 -0.50
C GLY A 24 0.97 3.10 -0.13
N LEU A 25 0.91 2.71 1.14
CA LEU A 25 -0.22 2.04 1.77
C LEU A 25 -0.76 2.91 2.88
N PHE A 26 -2.07 2.95 3.06
CA PHE A 26 -2.67 3.59 4.23
C PHE A 26 -3.03 2.52 5.27
N LEU A 27 -2.42 2.59 6.46
CA LEU A 27 -2.67 1.70 7.59
C LEU A 27 -3.15 2.51 8.79
N ASN A 28 -4.37 2.26 9.24
CA ASN A 28 -5.08 3.08 10.23
C ASN A 28 -5.02 4.58 9.89
N GLY A 29 -5.17 4.91 8.60
CA GLY A 29 -5.07 6.28 8.07
C GLY A 29 -3.66 6.87 7.99
N LEU A 30 -2.60 6.14 8.39
CA LEU A 30 -1.21 6.57 8.26
C LEU A 30 -0.61 6.07 6.94
N LEU A 31 0.09 6.96 6.22
CA LEU A 31 0.82 6.60 5.02
C LEU A 31 2.09 5.83 5.39
N VAL A 32 2.23 4.63 4.82
CA VAL A 32 3.44 3.82 4.83
C VAL A 32 4.01 3.83 3.41
N PRO A 33 5.11 4.56 3.17
CA PRO A 33 5.70 4.67 1.84
C PRO A 33 6.28 3.33 1.40
N VAL A 34 5.95 2.91 0.18
CA VAL A 34 6.47 1.72 -0.47
C VAL A 34 6.64 2.00 -1.96
N THR A 35 7.63 1.38 -2.58
CA THR A 35 7.99 1.64 -3.99
C THR A 35 7.29 0.70 -4.95
N ASN A 36 7.09 -0.57 -4.57
CA ASN A 36 6.42 -1.55 -5.41
C ASN A 36 5.84 -2.72 -4.59
N ILE A 37 4.88 -3.41 -5.20
CA ILE A 37 4.38 -4.69 -4.68
C ILE A 37 5.34 -5.82 -5.10
N SER A 38 5.74 -6.65 -4.14
CA SER A 38 6.55 -7.83 -4.39
C SER A 38 5.66 -9.04 -4.67
N ASN A 39 4.72 -9.34 -3.75
CA ASN A 39 3.85 -10.51 -3.85
C ASN A 39 2.63 -10.40 -2.91
N VAL A 40 1.62 -11.26 -3.12
CA VAL A 40 0.49 -11.46 -2.21
C VAL A 40 0.35 -12.95 -1.92
N CYS A 41 0.29 -13.33 -0.65
CA CYS A 41 0.12 -14.71 -0.21
C CYS A 41 -0.87 -14.77 0.97
N ASP A 42 -1.95 -15.53 0.81
CA ASP A 42 -3.05 -15.64 1.77
C ASP A 42 -3.58 -14.27 2.22
N CYS A 43 -3.41 -13.92 3.49
CA CYS A 43 -3.82 -12.65 4.08
C CYS A 43 -2.69 -11.59 4.13
N CYS A 44 -1.51 -11.88 3.58
CA CYS A 44 -0.37 -10.99 3.64
C CYS A 44 0.03 -10.48 2.25
N ALA A 45 0.30 -9.19 2.16
CA ALA A 45 0.94 -8.58 1.00
C ALA A 45 2.36 -8.11 1.37
N TYR A 46 3.26 -8.28 0.41
CA TYR A 46 4.68 -7.97 0.53
C TYR A 46 4.99 -6.81 -0.40
N PHE A 47 5.65 -5.80 0.13
CA PHE A 47 6.03 -4.60 -0.59
C PHE A 47 7.51 -4.30 -0.38
N VAL A 48 8.10 -3.52 -1.27
CA VAL A 48 9.47 -3.04 -1.10
C VAL A 48 9.40 -1.60 -0.61
N GLY A 49 9.97 -1.34 0.57
CA GLY A 49 10.13 0.00 1.12
C GLY A 49 11.13 0.84 0.33
N GLU A 50 11.19 2.14 0.63
CA GLU A 50 12.14 3.06 -0.02
C GLU A 50 13.60 2.71 0.26
N ASP A 51 13.87 2.11 1.41
CA ASP A 51 15.18 1.60 1.82
C ASP A 51 15.53 0.24 1.21
N GLY A 52 14.66 -0.31 0.36
CA GLY A 52 14.80 -1.62 -0.25
C GLY A 52 14.47 -2.79 0.68
N GLN A 53 14.01 -2.54 1.91
CA GLN A 53 13.58 -3.59 2.82
C GLN A 53 12.16 -4.07 2.49
N VAL A 54 11.84 -5.30 2.88
CA VAL A 54 10.51 -5.87 2.65
C VAL A 54 9.57 -5.44 3.77
N VAL A 55 8.46 -4.82 3.39
CA VAL A 55 7.35 -4.47 4.27
C VAL A 55 6.25 -5.53 4.11
N VAL A 56 5.87 -6.17 5.21
CA VAL A 56 4.83 -7.21 5.23
C VAL A 56 3.60 -6.66 5.93
N VAL A 57 2.46 -6.73 5.24
CA VAL A 57 1.21 -6.13 5.73
C VAL A 57 0.06 -7.13 5.62
N ASP A 58 -0.74 -7.22 6.68
CA ASP A 58 -2.04 -7.91 6.64
C ASP A 58 -3.02 -7.12 5.78
N THR A 59 -3.50 -7.72 4.70
CA THR A 59 -4.38 -7.07 3.72
C THR A 59 -5.68 -6.56 4.35
N ASN A 60 -6.12 -7.15 5.48
CA ASN A 60 -7.32 -6.72 6.19
C ASN A 60 -7.14 -5.42 6.98
N LYS A 61 -5.89 -4.95 7.13
CA LYS A 61 -5.52 -3.71 7.83
C LYS A 61 -5.18 -2.57 6.87
N VAL A 62 -5.24 -2.82 5.57
CA VAL A 62 -5.02 -1.79 4.56
C VAL A 62 -6.32 -1.03 4.36
N ASP A 63 -6.27 0.27 4.63
CA ASP A 63 -7.40 1.18 4.44
C ASP A 63 -7.43 1.77 3.03
N GLY A 64 -6.27 1.84 2.37
CA GLY A 64 -6.13 2.43 1.05
C GLY A 64 -4.78 2.15 0.40
N LEU A 65 -4.72 2.38 -0.90
CA LEU A 65 -3.53 2.23 -1.75
C LEU A 65 -3.29 3.54 -2.49
N SER A 66 -2.03 3.97 -2.58
CA SER A 66 -1.61 5.06 -3.46
C SER A 66 -0.77 4.51 -4.61
N PHE A 67 -0.97 5.06 -5.81
CA PHE A 67 -0.27 4.70 -7.04
C PHE A 67 0.37 5.96 -7.66
N GLY A 68 1.58 5.82 -8.18
CA GLY A 68 2.38 6.95 -8.66
C GLY A 68 3.36 7.46 -7.60
N GLU A 69 4.22 8.41 -7.96
CA GLU A 69 5.10 9.09 -7.01
C GLU A 69 4.20 9.81 -6.00
N VAL A 70 4.33 9.45 -4.73
CA VAL A 70 3.79 10.31 -3.67
C VAL A 70 4.77 11.46 -3.60
N GLU A 71 4.43 12.57 -4.24
CA GLU A 71 5.00 13.85 -3.86
C GLU A 71 4.63 13.98 -2.38
N ALA A 72 5.58 13.69 -1.49
CA ALA A 72 5.46 14.05 -0.09
C ALA A 72 5.13 15.54 -0.12
N GLU A 73 3.92 15.91 0.31
CA GLU A 73 3.52 17.31 0.41
C GLU A 73 4.64 18.02 1.16
N GLU A 74 5.44 18.80 0.42
CA GLU A 74 6.41 19.71 1.01
C GLU A 74 5.55 20.63 1.90
N GLU A 75 5.82 20.60 3.20
CA GLU A 75 5.23 21.54 4.14
C GLU A 75 5.41 22.95 3.56
N GLU A 76 4.32 23.58 3.10
CA GLU A 76 4.32 25.01 2.79
C GLU A 76 4.58 25.77 4.09
N GLU A 77 5.86 26.07 4.38
CA GLU A 77 6.23 27.16 5.28
C GLU A 77 5.98 28.50 4.56
N GLU A 78 4.88 29.18 4.86
CA GLU A 78 4.80 30.65 4.94
C GLU A 78 3.91 31.12 6.10
#